data_AF-A0A1Y3EE17-F1
#
_entry.id   AF-A0A1Y3EE17-F1
#
_cell.length_a   1.000
_cell.length_b   1.000
_cell.length_c   1.000
_cell.angle_alpha   90.00
_cell.angle_beta   90.00
_cell.angle_gamma   90.00
#
_symmetry.space_group_name_H-M   'P 1'
#
loop_
_entity.id
_entity.type
_entity.pdbx_description
1 polymer ?
#
loop_
_entity_poly.entity_id
_entity_poly.type
_entity_poly.pdbx_seq_one_letter_code
_entity_poly.pdbx_strand_id
1 'polypeptide(L)'
;RQQFWALVVKRTLDAVRNGRLLLVQWGVPVLFVAVALAINRCLPDERHSPALPLTVETYGPTRIGVYSDARLDGLLADQYRLQFSTEQTVEVVDDGNFTRFVLERIELSDQALFDRRYVVGASFEAGSNGTVHLTGHFNNQPLHAVAVSLNALDNALLRYADDHTGEGHWRSLTTVNEPLPATEFDRLVNWFEVGVTEFNLAFNLVFGFSLSTGTFVLFSITE
;
A
#
# COMPACT_ATOMS: atom_id res chain seq x y z
N ARG A 1 -33.88 -50.88 -16.33
CA ARG A 1 -32.51 -51.14 -15.80
C ARG A 1 -31.52 -51.57 -16.88
N GLN A 2 -31.83 -52.59 -17.70
CA GLN A 2 -30.92 -53.04 -18.78
C GLN A 2 -30.64 -51.97 -19.85
N GLN A 3 -31.64 -51.19 -20.25
CA GLN A 3 -31.47 -50.11 -21.24
C GLN A 3 -30.57 -48.96 -20.75
N PHE A 4 -30.70 -48.57 -19.48
CA PHE A 4 -29.83 -47.55 -18.87
C PHE A 4 -28.36 -48.01 -18.84
N TRP A 5 -28.14 -49.26 -18.43
CA TRP A 5 -26.81 -49.85 -18.41
C TRP A 5 -26.20 -49.98 -19.81
N ALA A 6 -26.99 -50.40 -20.80
CA ALA A 6 -26.55 -50.45 -22.18
C ALA A 6 -26.17 -49.06 -22.72
N LEU A 7 -26.92 -48.02 -22.35
CA LEU A 7 -26.61 -46.63 -22.71
C LEU A 7 -25.28 -46.17 -22.09
N VAL A 8 -25.05 -46.45 -20.81
CA VAL A 8 -23.79 -46.09 -20.10
C VAL A 8 -22.60 -46.84 -20.71
N VAL A 9 -22.75 -48.12 -21.02
CA VAL A 9 -21.68 -48.93 -21.63
C VAL A 9 -21.36 -48.45 -23.05
N LYS A 10 -22.37 -48.14 -23.88
CA LYS A 10 -22.15 -47.55 -25.21
C LYS A 10 -21.39 -46.22 -25.08
N ARG A 11 -21.85 -45.34 -24.18
CA ARG A 11 -21.25 -44.01 -23.94
C ARG A 11 -19.79 -44.07 -23.48
N THR A 12 -19.47 -45.03 -22.59
CA THR A 12 -18.11 -45.21 -22.06
C THR A 12 -17.16 -45.77 -23.12
N LEU A 13 -17.63 -46.70 -23.97
CA LEU A 13 -16.87 -47.20 -25.11
C LEU A 13 -16.56 -46.10 -26.14
N ASP A 14 -17.53 -45.24 -26.45
CA ASP A 14 -17.33 -44.12 -27.38
C ASP A 14 -16.37 -43.07 -26.80
N ALA A 15 -16.46 -42.79 -25.49
CA ALA A 15 -15.54 -41.90 -24.80
C ALA A 15 -14.10 -42.44 -24.82
N VAL A 16 -13.89 -43.73 -24.55
CA VAL A 16 -12.57 -44.36 -24.58
C VAL A 16 -11.99 -44.37 -26.00
N ARG A 17 -12.81 -44.56 -27.04
CA ARG A 17 -12.36 -44.49 -28.44
C ARG A 17 -11.92 -43.09 -28.85
N ASN A 18 -12.58 -42.05 -28.35
CA ASN A 18 -12.25 -40.65 -28.62
C ASN A 18 -11.48 -39.99 -27.46
N GLY A 19 -10.31 -40.54 -27.12
CA GLY A 19 -9.45 -39.99 -26.05
C GLY A 19 -9.06 -38.52 -26.22
N ARG A 20 -9.04 -37.98 -27.45
CA ARG A 20 -8.83 -36.55 -27.72
C ARG A 20 -9.97 -35.68 -27.18
N LEU A 21 -11.21 -36.16 -27.28
CA LEU A 21 -12.39 -35.46 -26.77
C LEU A 21 -12.39 -35.45 -25.24
N LEU A 22 -12.02 -36.58 -24.62
CA LEU A 22 -11.81 -36.67 -23.17
C LEU A 22 -10.73 -35.69 -22.70
N LEU A 23 -9.58 -35.61 -23.40
CA LEU A 23 -8.52 -34.66 -23.03
C LEU A 23 -8.99 -33.20 -23.04
N VAL A 24 -9.77 -32.79 -24.05
CA VAL A 24 -10.34 -31.44 -24.11
C VAL A 24 -11.37 -31.21 -23.00
N GLN A 25 -12.22 -32.20 -22.73
CA GLN A 25 -13.27 -32.13 -21.72
C GLN A 25 -12.76 -32.04 -20.28
N TRP A 26 -11.60 -32.64 -19.98
CA TRP A 26 -10.93 -32.49 -18.69
C TRP A 26 -9.99 -31.28 -18.67
N GLY A 27 -9.37 -30.95 -19.81
CA GLY A 27 -8.47 -29.82 -19.94
C GLY A 27 -9.15 -28.47 -19.72
N VAL A 28 -10.37 -28.28 -20.24
CA VAL A 28 -11.11 -27.02 -20.10
C VAL A 28 -11.42 -26.69 -18.62
N PRO A 29 -12.06 -27.56 -17.82
CA PRO A 29 -12.27 -27.31 -16.38
C PRO A 29 -10.98 -27.08 -15.61
N VAL A 30 -9.93 -27.87 -15.89
CA VAL A 30 -8.62 -27.72 -15.23
C VAL A 30 -7.99 -26.37 -15.56
N LEU A 31 -8.09 -25.92 -16.80
CA LEU A 31 -7.59 -24.61 -17.23
C LEU A 31 -8.33 -23.47 -16.51
N PHE A 32 -9.66 -23.53 -16.44
CA PHE A 32 -10.47 -22.52 -15.75
C PHE A 32 -10.12 -22.43 -14.25
N VAL A 33 -9.96 -23.58 -13.58
CA VAL A 33 -9.51 -23.64 -12.19
C VAL A 33 -8.08 -23.11 -12.03
N ALA A 34 -7.17 -23.47 -12.93
CA ALA A 34 -5.79 -22.99 -12.89
C ALA A 34 -5.70 -21.47 -13.06
N VAL A 35 -6.49 -20.88 -13.97
CA VAL A 35 -6.59 -19.42 -14.15
C VAL A 35 -7.18 -18.77 -12.91
N ALA A 36 -8.27 -19.31 -12.35
CA ALA A 36 -8.86 -18.77 -11.12
C ALA A 36 -7.89 -18.80 -9.92
N LEU A 37 -7.13 -19.90 -9.78
CA LEU A 37 -6.08 -20.01 -8.76
C LEU A 37 -4.92 -19.04 -8.99
N ALA A 38 -4.51 -18.84 -10.24
CA ALA A 38 -3.45 -17.90 -10.58
C ALA A 38 -3.87 -16.46 -10.24
N ILE A 39 -5.11 -16.07 -10.60
CA ILE A 39 -5.67 -14.76 -10.24
C ILE A 39 -5.72 -14.60 -8.72
N ASN A 40 -6.21 -15.61 -8.00
CA ASN A 40 -6.30 -15.56 -6.54
C ASN A 40 -4.91 -15.44 -5.87
N ARG A 41 -3.89 -16.11 -6.42
CA ARG A 41 -2.51 -16.01 -5.94
C ARG A 41 -1.87 -14.64 -6.17
N CYS A 42 -2.36 -13.88 -7.15
CA CYS A 42 -1.88 -12.53 -7.43
C CYS A 42 -2.59 -11.46 -6.58
N LEU A 43 -3.70 -11.80 -5.92
CA LEU A 43 -4.38 -10.87 -5.02
C LEU A 43 -3.65 -10.81 -3.68
N PRO A 44 -3.35 -9.60 -3.15
CA PRO A 44 -2.74 -9.45 -1.84
C PRO A 44 -3.69 -9.98 -0.75
N ASP A 45 -3.14 -10.68 0.24
CA ASP A 45 -3.90 -11.18 1.37
C ASP A 45 -4.18 -10.02 2.35
N GLU A 46 -5.33 -9.36 2.22
CA GLU A 46 -5.71 -8.20 3.07
C GLU A 46 -6.14 -8.60 4.50
N ARG A 47 -5.86 -9.83 4.93
CA ARG A 47 -6.32 -10.32 6.25
C ARG A 47 -5.78 -9.52 7.43
N HIS A 48 -4.63 -8.86 7.27
CA HIS A 48 -4.01 -8.08 8.33
C HIS A 48 -3.33 -6.84 7.74
N SER A 49 -3.88 -5.66 8.04
CA SER A 49 -3.18 -4.40 7.81
C SER A 49 -1.97 -4.33 8.73
N PRO A 50 -0.74 -4.18 8.23
CA PRO A 50 0.43 -4.06 9.08
C PRO A 50 0.43 -2.73 9.85
N ALA A 51 1.10 -2.71 10.99
CA ALA A 51 1.38 -1.48 11.73
C ALA A 51 2.15 -0.49 10.85
N LEU A 52 1.72 0.77 10.83
CA LEU A 52 2.31 1.82 10.00
C LEU A 52 3.23 2.71 10.84
N PRO A 53 4.57 2.59 10.70
CA PRO A 53 5.49 3.54 11.33
C PRO A 53 5.35 4.91 10.66
N LEU A 54 5.07 5.94 11.47
CA LEU A 54 4.92 7.32 11.03
C LEU A 54 6.29 7.97 10.84
N THR A 55 6.98 7.51 9.80
CA THR A 55 8.28 8.01 9.36
C THR A 55 8.20 8.50 7.93
N VAL A 56 9.10 9.40 7.54
CA VAL A 56 9.13 9.96 6.19
C VAL A 56 9.57 8.92 5.14
N GLU A 57 10.24 7.84 5.58
CA GLU A 57 10.74 6.76 4.72
C GLU A 57 9.60 5.98 4.03
N THR A 58 8.43 5.93 4.66
CA THR A 58 7.24 5.24 4.13
C THR A 58 6.75 5.81 2.79
N TYR A 59 7.04 7.08 2.50
CA TYR A 59 6.66 7.73 1.24
C TYR A 59 7.69 7.55 0.12
N GLY A 60 8.75 6.80 0.38
CA GLY A 60 9.87 6.63 -0.54
C GLY A 60 10.75 7.88 -0.58
N PRO A 61 11.34 8.21 -1.73
CA PRO A 61 12.32 9.28 -1.76
C PRO A 61 11.55 10.62 -1.76
N THR A 62 11.76 11.43 -0.72
CA THR A 62 11.08 12.73 -0.50
C THR A 62 12.08 13.90 -0.41
N ARG A 63 11.57 15.12 -0.52
CA ARG A 63 12.30 16.38 -0.30
C ARG A 63 11.66 17.11 0.85
N ILE A 64 12.49 17.63 1.74
CA ILE A 64 12.06 18.25 2.99
C ILE A 64 12.61 19.66 3.01
N GLY A 65 11.71 20.65 3.07
CA GLY A 65 12.10 22.05 3.22
C GLY A 65 12.34 22.39 4.68
N VAL A 66 13.47 23.00 5.00
CA VAL A 66 13.80 23.47 6.35
C VAL A 66 14.15 24.94 6.31
N TYR A 67 13.33 25.77 6.97
CA TYR A 67 13.58 27.19 7.16
C TYR A 67 14.04 27.47 8.59
N SER A 68 15.09 28.26 8.75
CA SER A 68 15.55 28.76 10.04
C SER A 68 15.77 30.26 9.95
N ASP A 69 15.17 31.02 10.85
CA ASP A 69 15.45 32.45 10.99
C ASP A 69 16.93 32.66 11.33
N ALA A 70 17.56 33.63 10.67
CA ALA A 70 18.96 34.02 10.88
C ALA A 70 19.26 34.52 12.30
N ARG A 71 18.22 34.87 13.07
CA ARG A 71 18.31 35.24 14.49
C ARG A 71 18.48 34.06 15.44
N LEU A 72 18.28 32.83 14.96
CA LEU A 72 18.42 31.59 15.73
C LEU A 72 19.75 30.92 15.40
N ASP A 73 20.33 30.20 16.38
CA ASP A 73 21.65 29.56 16.25
C ASP A 73 21.72 28.39 15.26
N GLY A 74 20.69 28.15 14.44
CA GLY A 74 20.65 27.09 13.42
C GLY A 74 20.69 25.65 13.95
N LEU A 75 21.14 25.45 15.19
CA LEU A 75 21.34 24.15 15.83
C LEU A 75 20.08 23.28 15.79
N LEU A 76 18.91 23.86 16.09
CA LEU A 76 17.64 23.13 16.03
C LEU A 76 17.29 22.68 14.60
N ALA A 77 17.54 23.54 13.62
CA ALA A 77 17.34 23.20 12.22
C ALA A 77 18.33 22.10 11.78
N ASP A 78 19.57 22.14 12.24
CA ASP A 78 20.56 21.10 11.98
C ASP A 78 20.17 19.77 12.62
N GLN A 79 19.67 19.76 13.87
CA GLN A 79 19.13 18.54 14.49
C GLN A 79 17.95 17.96 13.72
N TYR A 80 17.06 18.82 13.22
CA TYR A 80 15.96 18.42 12.34
C TYR A 80 16.46 17.83 11.02
N ARG A 81 17.57 18.33 10.45
CA ARG A 81 18.16 17.79 9.21
C ARG A 81 18.84 16.44 9.42
N LEU A 82 19.52 16.27 10.55
CA LEU A 82 20.28 15.07 10.90
C LEU A 82 19.40 13.85 11.23
N GLN A 83 18.09 14.01 11.32
CA GLN A 83 17.17 12.89 11.57
C GLN A 83 16.83 12.09 10.32
N PHE A 84 17.05 12.66 9.14
CA PHE A 84 16.64 12.08 7.87
C PHE A 84 17.74 11.22 7.24
N SER A 85 17.34 10.12 6.62
CA SER A 85 18.22 9.14 5.97
C SER A 85 18.68 9.62 4.59
N THR A 86 19.69 8.98 4.01
CA THR A 86 20.30 9.35 2.71
C THR A 86 19.30 9.36 1.53
N GLU A 87 18.17 8.67 1.64
CA GLU A 87 17.12 8.66 0.61
C GLU A 87 16.31 9.97 0.55
N GLN A 88 16.32 10.75 1.63
CA GLN A 88 15.60 12.00 1.79
C GLN A 88 16.55 13.17 1.51
N THR A 89 16.11 14.11 0.69
CA THR A 89 16.91 15.31 0.36
C THR A 89 16.38 16.49 1.17
N VAL A 90 17.20 17.01 2.08
CA VAL A 90 16.82 18.17 2.88
C VAL A 90 17.31 19.44 2.21
N GLU A 91 16.37 20.33 1.85
CA GLU A 91 16.63 21.62 1.22
C GLU A 91 16.51 22.72 2.27
N VAL A 92 17.57 23.54 2.41
CA VAL A 92 17.54 24.71 3.30
C VAL A 92 16.88 25.87 2.58
N VAL A 93 16.00 26.57 3.27
CA VAL A 93 15.30 27.74 2.75
C VAL A 93 16.03 29.01 3.20
N ASP A 94 16.73 29.66 2.27
CA ASP A 94 17.52 30.87 2.55
C ASP A 94 16.68 32.17 2.49
N ASP A 95 15.60 32.17 1.71
CA ASP A 95 14.69 33.33 1.58
C ASP A 95 13.69 33.32 2.74
N GLY A 96 13.58 34.45 3.46
CA GLY A 96 12.88 34.66 4.74
C GLY A 96 11.39 34.28 4.86
N ASN A 97 10.84 33.45 3.99
CA ASN A 97 9.48 32.95 4.06
C ASN A 97 9.34 31.55 3.44
N PHE A 98 8.97 30.56 4.27
CA PHE A 98 8.70 29.18 3.83
C PHE A 98 7.60 29.09 2.77
N THR A 99 6.61 29.99 2.80
CA THR A 99 5.53 30.04 1.80
C THR A 99 6.07 30.34 0.41
N ARG A 100 7.06 31.23 0.30
CA ARG A 100 7.68 31.57 -0.98
C ARG A 100 8.46 30.39 -1.54
N PHE A 101 9.17 29.66 -0.69
CA PHE A 101 9.81 28.40 -1.06
C PHE A 101 8.80 27.42 -1.65
N VAL A 102 7.66 27.20 -0.98
CA VAL A 102 6.62 26.30 -1.48
C VAL A 102 6.11 26.75 -2.86
N LEU A 103 5.79 28.04 -3.02
CA LEU A 103 5.30 28.58 -4.29
C LEU A 103 6.33 28.44 -5.43
N GLU A 104 7.60 28.72 -5.16
CA GLU A 104 8.68 28.55 -6.15
C GLU A 104 8.86 27.09 -6.55
N ARG A 105 8.76 26.15 -5.60
CA ARG A 105 8.89 24.71 -5.89
C ARG A 105 7.69 24.18 -6.68
N ILE A 106 6.50 24.71 -6.47
CA ILE A 106 5.30 24.42 -7.26
C ILE A 106 5.39 25.04 -8.67
N GLU A 107 6.07 26.18 -8.83
CA GLU A 107 6.30 26.77 -10.17
C GLU A 107 7.36 26.00 -10.95
N LEU A 108 8.44 25.58 -10.28
CA LEU A 108 9.55 24.83 -10.89
C LEU A 108 9.24 23.35 -11.13
N SER A 109 8.37 22.76 -10.31
CA SER A 109 7.98 21.34 -10.39
C SER A 109 6.49 21.24 -10.70
N ASP A 110 6.10 20.28 -11.54
CA ASP A 110 4.67 19.99 -11.73
C ASP A 110 3.98 19.70 -10.39
N GLN A 111 2.72 20.11 -10.25
CA GLN A 111 1.96 20.00 -8.99
C GLN A 111 1.91 18.55 -8.50
N ALA A 112 1.72 17.59 -9.41
CA ALA A 112 1.70 16.17 -9.07
C ALA A 112 3.06 15.66 -8.53
N LEU A 113 4.18 16.19 -9.06
CA LEU A 113 5.52 15.87 -8.56
C LEU A 113 5.78 16.53 -7.20
N PHE A 114 5.32 17.76 -7.02
CA PHE A 114 5.39 18.45 -5.74
C PHE A 114 4.66 17.64 -4.66
N ASP A 115 3.44 17.21 -4.95
CA ASP A 115 2.59 16.46 -4.01
C ASP A 115 3.16 15.12 -3.59
N ARG A 116 3.88 14.46 -4.49
CA ARG A 116 4.54 13.19 -4.20
C ARG A 116 5.88 13.36 -3.46
N ARG A 117 6.61 14.44 -3.73
CA ARG A 117 7.99 14.60 -3.27
C ARG A 117 8.09 15.45 -2.00
N TYR A 118 7.30 16.50 -1.86
CA TYR A 118 7.30 17.39 -0.70
C TYR A 118 6.16 17.00 0.24
N VAL A 119 6.47 16.14 1.21
CA VAL A 119 5.49 15.58 2.15
C VAL A 119 5.48 16.36 3.46
N VAL A 120 6.66 16.70 3.99
CA VAL A 120 6.83 17.42 5.25
C VAL A 120 7.88 18.52 5.11
N GLY A 121 7.82 19.50 6.00
CA GLY A 121 8.84 20.53 6.15
C GLY A 121 8.76 21.16 7.54
N ALA A 122 9.73 22.00 7.87
CA ALA A 122 9.76 22.72 9.13
C ALA A 122 10.20 24.16 8.93
N SER A 123 9.63 25.06 9.73
CA SER A 123 10.09 26.45 9.84
C SER A 123 10.30 26.82 11.29
N PHE A 124 11.48 27.34 11.59
CA PHE A 124 11.89 27.81 12.90
C PHE A 124 12.01 29.33 12.86
N GLU A 125 11.14 30.03 13.58
CA GLU A 125 11.05 31.50 13.57
C GLU A 125 11.31 32.07 14.98
N ALA A 126 12.08 33.16 15.07
CA ALA A 126 12.30 33.84 16.33
C ALA A 126 11.05 34.67 16.71
N GLY A 127 10.41 34.30 17.82
CA GLY A 127 9.28 35.02 18.38
C GLY A 127 9.69 36.28 19.15
N SER A 128 8.69 37.04 19.61
CA SER A 128 8.95 38.16 20.52
C SER A 128 9.29 37.63 21.92
N ASN A 129 10.19 38.33 22.63
CA ASN A 129 10.63 37.99 23.99
C ASN A 129 11.46 36.70 24.13
N GLY A 130 12.26 36.34 23.12
CA GLY A 130 13.16 35.18 23.19
C GLY A 130 12.45 33.83 23.11
N THR A 131 11.19 33.82 22.67
CA THR A 131 10.46 32.59 22.32
C THR A 131 10.86 32.12 20.93
N VAL A 132 10.77 30.82 20.66
CA VAL A 132 11.01 30.24 19.33
C VAL A 132 9.71 29.60 18.87
N HIS A 133 9.24 29.95 17.67
CA HIS A 133 8.09 29.35 17.04
C HIS A 133 8.55 28.21 16.14
N LEU A 134 8.14 26.98 16.47
CA LEU A 134 8.37 25.79 15.67
C LEU A 134 7.08 25.48 14.90
N THR A 135 7.13 25.49 13.58
CA THR A 135 5.98 25.17 12.73
C THR A 135 6.31 23.98 11.83
N GLY A 136 5.49 22.94 11.92
CA GLY A 136 5.60 21.73 11.12
C GLY A 136 4.68 21.84 9.91
N HIS A 137 5.28 21.99 8.73
CA HIS A 137 4.54 22.01 7.49
C HIS A 137 4.30 20.57 7.02
N PHE A 138 3.14 20.34 6.43
CA PHE A 138 2.78 19.05 5.86
C PHE A 138 1.99 19.28 4.57
N ASN A 139 2.11 18.34 3.64
CA ASN A 139 1.28 18.30 2.46
C ASN A 139 -0.01 17.53 2.76
N ASN A 140 -1.14 18.02 2.25
CA ASN A 140 -2.45 17.42 2.45
C ASN A 140 -2.76 16.27 1.46
N GLN A 141 -1.87 15.97 0.51
CA GLN A 141 -2.08 14.81 -0.39
C GLN A 141 -1.67 13.47 0.22
N PRO A 142 -0.48 13.33 0.85
CA PRO A 142 -0.07 12.05 1.42
C PRO A 142 -0.80 11.78 2.74
N LEU A 143 -1.41 10.60 2.87
CA LEU A 143 -2.06 10.18 4.11
C LEU A 143 -1.07 10.18 5.27
N HIS A 144 -1.52 10.60 6.45
CA HIS A 144 -0.73 10.66 7.69
C HIS A 144 0.45 11.66 7.71
N ALA A 145 0.63 12.49 6.66
CA ALA A 145 1.72 13.46 6.58
C ALA A 145 1.78 14.41 7.79
N VAL A 146 0.61 14.80 8.34
CA VAL A 146 0.52 15.64 9.54
C VAL A 146 1.17 14.99 10.77
N ALA A 147 0.92 13.70 11.00
CA ALA A 147 1.46 12.97 12.14
C ALA A 147 2.97 12.71 11.98
N VAL A 148 3.41 12.49 10.74
CA VAL A 148 4.82 12.35 10.39
C VAL A 148 5.58 13.66 10.59
N SER A 149 5.00 14.79 10.18
CA SER A 149 5.57 16.13 10.39
C SER A 149 5.74 16.44 11.88
N LEU A 150 4.73 16.12 12.69
CA LEU A 150 4.78 16.30 14.14
C LEU A 150 5.86 15.41 14.78
N ASN A 151 5.90 14.12 14.42
CA ASN A 151 6.92 13.19 14.92
C ASN A 151 8.35 13.65 14.57
N ALA A 152 8.55 14.20 13.36
CA ALA A 152 9.85 14.75 12.94
C ALA A 152 10.23 16.02 13.72
N LEU A 153 9.26 16.87 14.09
CA LEU A 153 9.52 18.02 14.95
C LEU A 153 9.85 17.62 16.38
N ASP A 154 9.09 16.68 16.95
CA ASP A 154 9.31 16.19 18.30
C ASP A 154 10.69 15.55 18.45
N ASN A 155 11.12 14.77 17.44
CA ASN A 155 12.47 14.21 17.38
C ASN A 155 13.56 15.28 17.34
N ALA A 156 13.37 16.36 16.57
CA ALA A 156 14.33 17.47 16.54
C ALA A 156 14.43 18.18 17.89
N LEU A 157 13.30 18.38 18.56
CA LEU A 157 13.24 19.00 19.89
C LEU A 157 13.89 18.11 20.96
N LEU A 158 13.65 16.80 20.91
CA LEU A 158 14.29 15.83 21.80
C LEU A 158 15.81 15.83 21.63
N ARG A 159 16.29 15.78 20.38
CA ARG A 159 17.74 15.84 20.09
C ARG A 159 18.37 17.16 20.53
N TYR A 160 17.66 18.27 20.32
CA TYR A 160 18.10 19.57 20.81
C TYR A 160 18.23 19.59 22.34
N ALA A 161 17.24 19.06 23.07
CA ALA A 161 17.28 18.99 24.52
C ALA A 161 18.40 18.06 25.04
N ASP A 162 18.62 16.92 24.38
CA ASP A 162 19.67 15.97 24.74
C ASP A 162 21.08 16.59 24.58
N ASP A 163 21.33 17.31 23.48
CA ASP A 163 22.61 17.99 23.24
C ASP A 163 22.94 19.02 24.35
N HIS A 164 21.92 19.69 24.88
CA HIS A 164 22.06 20.63 26.00
C HIS A 164 22.32 19.96 27.35
N THR A 165 21.98 18.68 27.51
CA THR A 165 22.16 17.94 28.78
C THR A 165 23.49 17.20 28.85
N GLY A 166 24.25 17.11 27.75
CA GLY A 166 25.59 16.52 27.71
C GLY A 166 25.61 15.00 27.88
N GLU A 167 24.45 14.34 27.87
CA GLU A 167 24.32 12.89 27.84
C GLU A 167 24.47 12.43 26.38
N GLY A 168 25.64 11.91 25.99
CA GLY A 168 25.98 11.55 24.61
C GLY A 168 25.21 10.38 23.98
N HIS A 169 23.92 10.22 24.30
CA HIS A 169 23.02 9.24 23.70
C HIS A 169 21.89 9.99 22.99
N TRP A 170 21.77 9.82 21.68
CA TRP A 170 20.66 10.36 20.91
C TRP A 170 19.39 9.58 21.25
N ARG A 171 18.37 10.23 21.81
CA ARG A 171 17.04 9.62 21.96
C ARG A 171 16.25 9.82 20.66
N SER A 172 15.51 8.80 20.26
CA SER A 172 14.61 8.86 19.10
C SER A 172 13.21 8.43 19.51
N LEU A 173 12.22 9.21 19.11
CA LEU A 173 10.80 8.92 19.25
C LEU A 173 10.29 8.28 17.96
N THR A 174 9.67 7.11 18.09
CA THR A 174 9.03 6.42 16.97
C THR A 174 7.55 6.29 17.25
N THR A 175 6.73 6.99 16.47
CA THR A 175 5.26 6.88 16.53
C THR A 175 4.80 5.84 15.51
N VAL A 176 3.98 4.90 15.95
CA VAL A 176 3.42 3.83 15.10
C VAL A 176 1.91 3.91 15.16
N ASN A 177 1.26 3.88 14.01
CA ASN A 177 -0.18 3.76 13.89
C ASN A 177 -0.54 2.28 13.70
N GLU A 178 -1.04 1.65 14.76
CA GLU A 178 -1.56 0.29 14.71
C GLU A 178 -2.95 0.29 14.08
N PRO A 179 -3.32 -0.69 13.24
CA PRO A 179 -4.69 -0.81 12.75
C PRO A 179 -5.67 -0.95 13.91
N LEU A 180 -6.87 -0.40 13.72
CA LEU A 180 -7.96 -0.62 14.65
C LEU A 180 -8.34 -2.11 14.68
N PRO A 181 -8.75 -2.64 15.85
CA PRO A 181 -9.29 -4.00 15.91
C PRO A 181 -10.45 -4.15 14.92
N ALA A 182 -10.36 -5.15 14.05
CA ALA A 182 -11.37 -5.38 13.02
C ALA A 182 -12.76 -5.52 13.65
N THR A 183 -13.70 -4.71 13.19
CA THR A 183 -15.09 -4.80 13.61
C THR A 183 -15.77 -6.04 13.01
N GLU A 184 -16.93 -6.43 13.54
CA GLU A 184 -17.73 -7.52 12.96
C GLU A 184 -18.11 -7.22 11.50
N PHE A 185 -18.27 -5.94 11.13
CA PHE A 185 -18.50 -5.54 9.74
C PHE A 185 -17.25 -5.73 8.88
N ASP A 186 -16.08 -5.33 9.35
CA ASP A 186 -14.81 -5.52 8.63
C ASP A 186 -14.53 -7.01 8.41
N ARG A 187 -14.86 -7.85 9.41
CA ARG A 187 -14.79 -9.30 9.29
C ARG A 187 -15.77 -9.84 8.24
N LEU A 188 -16.97 -9.26 8.14
CA LEU A 188 -17.96 -9.64 7.14
C LEU A 188 -17.52 -9.24 5.73
N VAL A 189 -16.94 -8.04 5.56
CA VAL A 189 -16.39 -7.56 4.28
C VAL A 189 -15.22 -8.42 3.86
N ASN A 190 -14.26 -8.67 4.75
CA ASN A 190 -13.13 -9.56 4.51
C ASN A 190 -13.62 -10.99 4.21
N TRP A 191 -14.63 -11.49 4.93
CA TRP A 191 -15.28 -12.77 4.60
C TRP A 191 -15.94 -12.75 3.23
N PHE A 192 -16.55 -11.64 2.82
CA PHE A 192 -17.12 -11.49 1.48
C PHE A 192 -16.02 -11.47 0.41
N GLU A 193 -14.90 -10.79 0.65
CA GLU A 193 -13.77 -10.75 -0.29
C GLU A 193 -13.08 -12.11 -0.42
N VAL A 194 -12.76 -12.76 0.70
CA VAL A 194 -12.26 -14.15 0.72
C VAL A 194 -13.30 -15.09 0.12
N GLY A 195 -14.58 -14.93 0.46
CA GLY A 195 -15.70 -15.69 -0.07
C GLY A 195 -15.89 -15.52 -1.57
N VAL A 196 -15.61 -14.33 -2.12
CA VAL A 196 -15.60 -14.07 -3.57
C VAL A 196 -14.50 -14.91 -4.25
N THR A 197 -13.37 -15.16 -3.61
CA THR A 197 -12.33 -16.03 -4.19
C THR A 197 -12.75 -17.50 -4.23
N GLU A 198 -13.33 -18.01 -3.14
CA GLU A 198 -13.84 -19.38 -3.05
C GLU A 198 -15.05 -19.58 -3.97
N PHE A 199 -15.93 -18.58 -4.03
CA PHE A 199 -17.05 -18.53 -4.95
C PHE A 199 -16.58 -18.50 -6.40
N ASN A 200 -15.58 -17.68 -6.75
CA ASN A 200 -15.02 -17.64 -8.11
C ASN A 200 -14.41 -18.99 -8.49
N LEU A 201 -13.73 -19.65 -7.56
CA LEU A 201 -13.19 -21.00 -7.80
C LEU A 201 -14.30 -22.01 -8.08
N ALA A 202 -15.33 -22.05 -7.23
CA ALA A 202 -16.48 -22.93 -7.40
C ALA A 202 -17.27 -22.61 -8.68
N PHE A 203 -17.46 -21.33 -9.00
CA PHE A 203 -18.14 -20.86 -10.20
C PHE A 203 -17.38 -21.30 -11.46
N ASN A 204 -16.08 -21.03 -11.54
CA ASN A 204 -15.25 -21.43 -12.68
C ASN A 204 -15.19 -22.96 -12.84
N LEU A 205 -15.19 -23.70 -11.74
CA LEU A 205 -15.28 -25.16 -11.74
C LEU A 205 -16.61 -25.63 -12.33
N VAL A 206 -17.75 -25.15 -11.81
CA VAL A 206 -19.10 -25.52 -12.30
C VAL A 206 -19.29 -25.11 -13.75
N PHE A 207 -18.79 -23.93 -14.14
CA PHE A 207 -18.82 -23.45 -15.52
C PHE A 207 -17.99 -24.33 -16.46
N GLY A 208 -16.78 -24.73 -16.05
CA GLY A 208 -15.97 -25.68 -16.81
C GLY A 208 -16.67 -27.04 -16.99
N PHE A 209 -17.27 -27.57 -15.93
CA PHE A 209 -18.01 -28.83 -15.97
C PHE A 209 -19.30 -28.75 -16.80
N SER A 210 -20.01 -27.61 -16.80
CA SER A 210 -21.23 -27.44 -17.60
C SER A 210 -20.91 -27.42 -19.09
N LEU A 211 -19.81 -26.78 -19.52
CA LEU A 211 -19.32 -26.81 -20.89
C LEU A 211 -18.88 -28.21 -21.33
N SER A 212 -18.19 -28.94 -20.45
CA SER A 212 -17.84 -30.36 -20.68
C SER A 212 -19.09 -31.22 -20.88
N THR A 213 -20.10 -31.04 -20.02
CA THR A 213 -21.38 -31.76 -20.09
C THR A 213 -22.18 -31.40 -21.36
N GLY A 214 -22.23 -30.13 -21.75
CA GLY A 214 -22.91 -29.69 -22.99
C GLY A 214 -22.26 -30.25 -24.25
N THR A 215 -20.94 -30.40 -24.22
CA THR A 215 -20.18 -31.02 -25.32
C THR A 215 -20.56 -32.50 -25.51
N PHE A 216 -20.83 -33.24 -24.43
CA PHE A 216 -21.34 -34.62 -24.51
C PHE A 216 -22.73 -34.75 -25.13
N VAL A 217 -23.56 -33.70 -25.06
CA VAL A 217 -24.89 -33.68 -25.68
C VAL A 217 -24.76 -33.42 -27.19
N LEU A 218 -23.95 -32.44 -27.59
CA LEU A 218 -23.75 -32.06 -28.99
C LEU A 218 -23.13 -33.18 -29.84
N PHE A 219 -22.09 -33.86 -29.34
CA PHE A 219 -21.45 -34.96 -30.08
C PHE A 219 -22.28 -36.26 -30.11
N SER A 220 -23.37 -36.32 -29.34
CA SER A 220 -24.32 -37.44 -29.41
C SER A 220 -25.27 -37.34 -30.61
N ILE A 221 -25.36 -36.19 -31.27
CA ILE A 221 -26.37 -35.89 -32.29
C ILE A 221 -25.83 -36.14 -33.72
N THR A 222 -24.55 -36.45 -33.87
CA THR A 222 -23.92 -36.76 -35.17
C THR A 222 -23.82 -38.26 -35.46
N GLU A 223 -24.75 -39.07 -34.96
CA GLU A 223 -24.97 -40.46 -35.40
C GLU A 223 -26.30 -40.58 -36.14
#